data_AF-A0A8X6LG61-F1
#
_entry.id   AF-A0A8X6LG61-F1
#
_cell.length_a   1.000
_cell.length_b   1.000
_cell.length_c   1.000
_cell.angle_alpha   90.00
_cell.angle_beta   90.00
_cell.angle_gamma   90.00
#
_symmetry.space_group_name_H-M   'P 1'
#
loop_
_entity.id
_entity.type
_entity.pdbx_description
1 polymer ?
#
loop_
_entity_poly.entity_id
_entity_poly.type
_entity_poly.pdbx_seq_one_letter_code
_entity_poly.pdbx_strand_id
1 'polypeptide(L)' 'MANPGINIALDSETSKYLAELSESTKQPAQELAEKLFKEAVKLEMEDFLVSKISDERDVEGAKMTKSEDVDWDTLLSS' A
#
# COMPACT_ATOMS: atom_id res chain seq x y z
N MET A 1 -2.00 -21.12 -8.36
CA MET A 1 -3.15 -20.71 -9.20
C MET A 1 -2.62 -19.65 -10.15
N ALA A 2 -2.75 -19.83 -11.46
CA ALA A 2 -2.33 -18.80 -12.42
C ALA A 2 -3.26 -17.60 -12.26
N ASN A 3 -2.70 -16.43 -11.97
CA ASN A 3 -3.49 -15.21 -11.88
C ASN A 3 -3.87 -14.83 -13.32
N PRO A 4 -5.15 -14.92 -13.73
CA PRO A 4 -5.53 -14.40 -15.04
C PRO A 4 -5.22 -12.91 -15.01
N GLY A 5 -4.46 -12.41 -15.99
CA GLY A 5 -4.16 -10.98 -16.09
C GLY A 5 -5.45 -10.19 -15.92
N ILE A 6 -5.50 -9.35 -14.88
CA ILE A 6 -6.67 -8.54 -14.59
C ILE A 6 -6.69 -7.41 -15.63
N ASN A 7 -7.81 -7.27 -16.34
CA ASN A 7 -8.02 -6.15 -17.24
C ASN A 7 -8.72 -5.03 -16.48
N ILE A 8 -8.02 -3.91 -16.29
CA ILE A 8 -8.56 -2.70 -15.66
C ILE A 8 -8.79 -1.66 -16.75
N ALA A 9 -10.01 -1.15 -16.84
CA ALA A 9 -10.33 0.00 -17.68
C ALA A 9 -10.18 1.27 -16.86
N LEU A 10 -9.42 2.24 -17.38
CA LEU A 10 -9.30 3.57 -16.81
C LEU A 10 -10.28 4.51 -17.51
N ASP A 11 -10.84 5.46 -16.76
CA ASP A 11 -11.57 6.57 -17.37
C ASP A 11 -10.62 7.46 -18.21
N SER A 12 -11.20 8.41 -18.95
CA SER A 12 -10.44 9.29 -19.84
C SER A 12 -9.48 10.21 -19.12
N GLU A 13 -9.83 10.68 -17.91
CA GLU A 13 -9.02 11.62 -17.14
C GLU A 13 -7.81 10.90 -16.54
N THR A 14 -8.03 9.76 -15.89
CA THR A 14 -6.98 8.92 -15.34
C THR A 14 -6.03 8.43 -16.44
N SER A 15 -6.57 8.05 -17.61
CA SER A 15 -5.75 7.66 -18.77
C SER A 15 -4.86 8.79 -19.27
N LYS A 16 -5.38 10.03 -19.27
CA LYS A 16 -4.63 11.21 -19.70
C LYS A 16 -3.46 11.49 -18.75
N TYR A 17 -3.69 11.44 -17.44
CA TYR A 17 -2.62 11.63 -16.46
C TYR A 17 -1.52 10.57 -16.56
N LEU A 18 -1.90 9.31 -16.77
CA LEU A 18 -0.93 8.23 -16.99
C LEU A 18 -0.09 8.47 -18.25
N ALA A 19 -0.71 8.95 -19.34
CA ALA A 19 -0.01 9.28 -20.58
C ALA A 19 0.97 10.44 -20.40
N GLU A 20 0.56 11.54 -19.77
CA GLU A 20 1.43 12.69 -19.46
C GLU A 20 2.62 12.28 -18.58
N LEU A 21 2.39 11.41 -17.60
CA LEU A 21 3.45 10.89 -16.73
C LEU A 21 4.39 9.94 -17.48
N SER A 22 3.87 9.10 -18.37
CA SER A 22 4.66 8.24 -19.26
C SER A 22 5.57 9.07 -20.17
N GLU A 23 5.05 10.13 -20.78
CA GLU A 23 5.81 11.03 -21.64
C GLU A 23 6.92 11.76 -20.87
N SER A 24 6.60 12.33 -19.71
CA SER A 24 7.57 13.09 -18.89
C SER A 24 8.71 12.22 -18.35
N THR A 25 8.41 10.96 -17.99
CA THR A 25 9.40 10.01 -17.45
C THR A 25 10.12 9.22 -18.54
N LYS A 26 9.63 9.28 -19.80
CA LYS A 26 10.10 8.46 -20.94
C LYS A 26 10.01 6.95 -20.66
N GLN A 27 9.00 6.55 -19.88
CA GLN A 27 8.74 5.16 -19.55
C GLN A 27 7.46 4.67 -20.24
N PRO A 28 7.35 3.40 -20.64
CA PRO A 28 6.11 2.85 -21.17
C PRO A 28 4.96 2.97 -20.16
N ALA A 29 3.79 3.43 -20.61
CA ALA A 29 2.62 3.63 -19.75
C ALA A 29 2.21 2.36 -18.97
N GLN A 30 2.38 1.18 -19.58
CA GLN A 30 2.10 -0.10 -18.92
C GLN A 30 3.05 -0.37 -17.75
N GLU A 31 4.36 -0.24 -17.95
CA GLU A 31 5.36 -0.46 -16.88
C GLU A 31 5.15 0.53 -15.74
N LEU A 32 4.82 1.77 -16.09
CA LEU A 32 4.54 2.82 -15.12
C LEU A 32 3.25 2.54 -14.33
N ALA A 33 2.19 2.09 -14.99
CA ALA A 33 0.96 1.65 -14.34
C ALA A 33 1.22 0.46 -13.39
N GLU A 34 1.95 -0.56 -13.83
CA GLU A 34 2.28 -1.72 -12.98
C GLU A 34 3.04 -1.31 -11.72
N LYS A 35 4.03 -0.41 -11.86
CA LYS A 35 4.80 0.11 -10.73
C LYS A 35 3.89 0.87 -9.75
N LEU A 36 3.09 1.82 -10.25
CA LEU A 36 2.20 2.64 -9.42
C LEU A 36 1.14 1.80 -8.73
N PHE A 37 0.52 0.84 -9.43
CA PHE A 37 -0.44 -0.08 -8.83
C PHE A 37 0.20 -0.91 -7.73
N LYS A 38 1.43 -1.40 -7.92
CA LYS A 38 2.15 -2.15 -6.89
C LYS A 38 2.45 -1.30 -5.65
N GLU A 39 2.83 -0.05 -5.83
CA GLU A 39 3.07 0.89 -4.73
C GLU A 39 1.77 1.21 -3.99
N ALA A 40 0.69 1.50 -4.71
CA ALA A 40 -0.63 1.75 -4.12
C ALA A 40 -1.15 0.55 -3.31
N VAL A 41 -1.07 -0.67 -3.85
CA VAL A 41 -1.48 -1.89 -3.13
C VAL A 41 -0.67 -2.10 -1.84
N LYS A 42 0.64 -1.81 -1.87
CA LYS A 42 1.46 -1.90 -0.65
C LYS A 42 1.02 -0.90 0.41
N LEU A 43 0.79 0.35 0.02
CA LEU A 43 0.35 1.40 0.94
C LEU A 43 -1.01 1.08 1.54
N GLU A 44 -1.98 0.64 0.74
CA GLU A 44 -3.30 0.21 1.23
C GLU A 44 -3.20 -0.98 2.18
N MET A 45 -2.29 -1.92 1.91
CA MET A 45 -2.07 -3.06 2.79
C MET A 45 -1.41 -2.66 4.10
N GLU A 46 -0.46 -1.72 4.07
CA GLU A 46 0.14 -1.14 5.29
C GLU A 46 -0.92 -0.40 6.12
N ASP A 47 -1.75 0.44 5.50
CA ASP A 47 -2.81 1.18 6.18
C ASP A 47 -3.85 0.23 6.81
N PHE A 48 -4.27 -0.79 6.06
CA PHE A 48 -5.15 -1.83 6.57
C PHE A 48 -4.57 -2.55 7.81
N LEU A 49 -3.27 -2.90 7.77
CA LEU A 49 -2.59 -3.56 8.89
C LEU A 49 -2.48 -2.63 10.10
N VAL A 50 -2.15 -1.35 9.88
CA VAL A 50 -2.09 -0.34 10.95
C VAL A 50 -3.46 -0.15 11.60
N SER A 51 -4.52 -0.02 10.79
CA SER A 51 -5.89 0.07 11.30
C SER A 51 -6.26 -1.16 12.13
N LYS A 52 -5.91 -2.37 11.68
CA LYS A 52 -6.18 -3.60 12.43
C LYS A 52 -5.48 -3.65 13.78
N ILE A 53 -4.20 -3.27 13.82
CA ILE A 53 -3.44 -3.19 15.07
C ILE A 53 -4.04 -2.13 16.01
N SER A 54 -4.52 -1.01 15.46
CA SER A 54 -5.17 0.03 16.24
C SER A 54 -6.49 -0.46 16.84
N ASP A 55 -7.33 -1.14 16.06
CA ASP A 55 -8.60 -1.72 16.52
C ASP A 55 -8.38 -2.77 17.64
N GLU A 56 -7.32 -3.57 17.54
CA GLU A 56 -6.97 -4.57 18.56
C GLU A 56 -6.44 -3.93 19.86
N ARG A 57 -5.89 -2.72 19.78
CA ARG A 57 -5.36 -1.97 20.93
C ARG A 57 -6.37 -1.03 21.56
N ASP A 58 -7.35 -0.56 20.80
CA ASP A 58 -8.43 0.31 21.29
C ASP A 58 -9.62 -0.51 21.84
N VAL A 59 -9.30 -1.50 22.68
CA VAL A 59 -10.30 -2.29 23.42
C VAL A 59 -10.41 -1.78 24.86
N GLU A 60 -11.63 -1.72 25.38
CA GLU A 60 -11.90 -1.24 26.74
C GLU A 60 -11.14 -2.11 27.76
N GLY A 61 -10.19 -1.51 28.49
CA GLY A 61 -9.31 -2.20 29.43
C GLY A 61 -7.92 -2.56 28.89
N ALA A 62 -7.61 -2.25 27.63
CA ALA A 62 -6.25 -2.32 27.11
C ALA A 62 -5.32 -1.39 27.88
N LYS A 63 -4.18 -1.93 28.32
CA LYS A 63 -3.15 -1.13 28.98
C LYS A 63 -2.50 -0.24 27.92
N MET A 64 -2.50 1.08 28.15
CA MET A 64 -1.67 2.02 27.38
C MET A 64 -0.20 1.62 27.56
N THR A 65 0.37 1.08 26.50
CA THR A 65 1.79 0.69 26.42
C THR A 65 2.53 1.79 25.68
N LYS A 66 3.50 2.44 26.32
CA LYS A 66 4.31 3.46 25.64
C LYS A 66 5.32 2.80 24.73
N SER A 67 5.82 3.55 23.74
CA SER A 67 6.90 3.06 22.86
C SER A 67 8.14 2.59 23.63
N GLU A 68 8.37 3.14 24.82
CA GLU A 68 9.47 2.80 25.73
C GLU A 68 9.29 1.43 26.41
N ASP A 69 8.04 0.97 26.54
CA ASP A 69 7.69 -0.32 27.16
C ASP A 69 7.77 -1.48 26.15
N VAL A 70 7.99 -1.19 24.87
CA VAL A 70 8.05 -2.15 23.77
C VAL A 70 9.50 -2.49 23.48
N ASP A 71 9.86 -3.78 23.59
CA ASP A 71 11.13 -4.29 23.13
C ASP A 71 11.13 -4.44 21.60
N TRP A 72 11.56 -3.37 20.93
CA TRP A 72 11.62 -3.28 19.47
C TRP A 72 12.68 -4.20 18.86
N ASP A 73 13.77 -4.46 19.58
CA ASP A 73 14.83 -5.36 19.10
C ASP A 73 14.26 -6.76 18.93
N THR A 74 13.48 -7.24 19.90
CA THR A 74 12.83 -8.55 19.81
C THR A 74 11.79 -8.62 18.68
N LEU A 75 11.02 -7.54 18.44
CA LEU A 75 9.96 -7.53 17.41
C LEU A 75 10.49 -7.38 15.98
N LEU A 76 11.62 -6.70 15.76
CA LEU A 76 12.19 -6.42 14.44
C LEU A 76 13.23 -7.47 14.00
N SER A 77 13.52 -8.44 14.85
CA SER A 77 14.52 -9.50 14.61
C SER A 77 14.00 -10.70 13.78
N SER A 78 12.75 -10.67 13.30
CA SER A 78 12.12 -11.78 12.55
C SER A 78 12.18 -11.64 11.04
#